data_AF-A0A1L7XQ66-F1
#
_entry.id   AF-A0A1L7XQ66-F1
#
_cell.length_a   1.000
_cell.length_b   1.000
_cell.length_c   1.000
_cell.angle_alpha   90.00
_cell.angle_beta   90.00
_cell.angle_gamma   90.00
#
_symmetry.space_group_name_H-M   'P 1'
#
loop_
_entity.id
_entity.type
_entity.pdbx_description
1 polymer ?
#
loop_
_entity_poly.entity_id
_entity_poly.type
_entity_poly.pdbx_seq_one_letter_code
_entity_poly.pdbx_strand_id
1 'polypeptide(L)'
;MDLVLQGIDQVTLLEITIGNRVKVVVEKTNLILKLGEQVLLKVDQSRDEMKNVTHATGDEIANLLLDLFNQGERTKDARQAEVMRSLSDPNSAAATASLASTSGTVAMQQPWMPPQGMPPPSPSWMAPPPTGYYHPQPPPEPVMHVNALLEILNVSNLDTDDITSILESTESIALRYRSQAKNIITTDEFRARATSPTSCELLIQGDTGQDIVQAGSGLSLVSASLMQGLRNQDRFVSLVFFCRQHFESDDTFAGPGAMIRSLTAQLLQQHFADFTFRQRDVDLGGLRSGNVGVLCRLFEWFVRHIPQHKTLVCVVDGVEAYETAKFEADLRKVMDSLLDLARDPSLVPAVKVLATSPEGTVSLDEAFKKDDLSVLLIEVLLSRGDEESMLELEDKL
;
A
#
# COMPACT_ATOMS: atom_id res chain seq x y z
N MET A 1 -54.15 10.28 -19.86
CA MET A 1 -53.82 8.94 -20.39
C MET A 1 -53.19 8.21 -19.23
N ASP A 2 -53.99 7.41 -18.55
CA ASP A 2 -53.65 6.85 -17.23
C ASP A 2 -52.57 5.77 -17.36
N LEU A 3 -51.58 5.79 -16.47
CA LEU A 3 -50.61 4.71 -16.32
C LEU A 3 -50.81 4.06 -14.96
N VAL A 4 -51.17 2.78 -14.99
CA VAL A 4 -51.14 1.87 -13.84
C VAL A 4 -49.79 1.16 -13.88
N LEU A 5 -49.01 1.25 -12.80
CA LEU A 5 -47.77 0.50 -12.63
C LEU A 5 -48.03 -0.75 -11.78
N GLN A 6 -47.75 -1.92 -12.34
CA GLN A 6 -47.69 -3.19 -11.62
C GLN A 6 -46.26 -3.73 -11.79
N GLY A 7 -45.63 -4.08 -10.66
CA GLY A 7 -44.17 -4.08 -10.48
C GLY A 7 -43.34 -5.13 -11.22
N ILE A 8 -42.01 -4.94 -11.16
CA ILE A 8 -40.90 -5.92 -11.16
C ILE A 8 -39.59 -5.17 -10.81
N ASP A 9 -38.66 -5.90 -10.18
CA ASP A 9 -37.42 -5.47 -9.53
C ASP A 9 -36.37 -4.74 -10.40
N GLN A 10 -35.75 -3.72 -9.76
CA GLN A 10 -34.58 -2.92 -10.15
C GLN A 10 -34.58 -2.28 -11.54
N VAL A 11 -34.87 -0.98 -11.58
CA VAL A 11 -34.68 -0.10 -12.75
C VAL A 11 -33.93 1.16 -12.29
N THR A 12 -32.77 1.43 -12.88
CA THR A 12 -32.09 2.74 -12.77
C THR A 12 -32.74 3.69 -13.76
N LEU A 13 -33.31 4.79 -13.28
CA LEU A 13 -33.93 5.82 -14.10
C LEU A 13 -32.84 6.72 -14.70
N LEU A 14 -32.87 6.92 -16.02
CA LEU A 14 -32.15 8.01 -16.67
C LEU A 14 -33.20 8.97 -17.26
N GLU A 15 -33.26 10.18 -16.73
CA GLU A 15 -34.15 11.23 -17.23
C GLU A 15 -33.37 12.11 -18.21
N ILE A 16 -33.79 12.14 -19.47
CA ILE A 16 -33.24 13.06 -20.47
C ILE A 16 -34.39 13.94 -20.96
N THR A 17 -34.28 15.24 -20.69
CA THR A 17 -35.27 16.23 -21.10
C THR A 17 -34.86 16.84 -22.44
N ILE A 18 -35.69 16.66 -23.47
CA ILE A 18 -35.57 17.40 -24.74
C ILE A 18 -36.89 18.12 -25.00
N GLY A 19 -36.97 19.39 -24.58
CA GLY A 19 -38.18 20.21 -24.69
C GLY A 19 -39.34 19.75 -23.78
N ASN A 20 -40.59 20.00 -24.19
CA ASN A 20 -41.78 19.93 -23.30
C ASN A 20 -42.48 18.55 -23.22
N ARG A 21 -41.82 17.43 -23.50
CA ARG A 21 -42.46 16.08 -23.38
C ARG A 21 -41.48 15.02 -22.85
N VAL A 22 -41.94 14.27 -21.84
CA VAL A 22 -41.20 13.17 -21.20
C VAL A 22 -41.97 11.87 -21.36
N LYS A 23 -41.27 10.81 -21.81
CA LYS A 23 -41.57 9.42 -21.47
C LYS A 23 -40.40 8.51 -21.86
N VAL A 24 -39.87 7.75 -20.89
CA VAL A 24 -38.89 6.69 -21.11
C VAL A 24 -39.37 5.43 -20.40
N VAL A 25 -39.33 4.29 -21.10
CA VAL A 25 -39.56 2.96 -20.53
C VAL A 25 -38.32 2.14 -20.87
N VAL A 26 -37.71 1.53 -19.86
CA VAL A 26 -36.49 0.72 -19.99
C VAL A 26 -36.84 -0.74 -19.76
N GLU A 27 -36.47 -1.60 -20.71
CA GLU A 27 -36.56 -3.05 -20.58
C GLU A 27 -35.18 -3.67 -20.89
N LYS A 28 -34.80 -4.69 -20.12
CA LYS A 28 -33.45 -5.27 -20.05
C LYS A 28 -32.83 -5.58 -21.42
N THR A 29 -31.51 -5.33 -21.50
CA THR A 29 -30.55 -5.79 -22.53
C THR A 29 -30.67 -5.24 -23.95
N ASN A 30 -31.66 -4.39 -24.26
CA ASN A 30 -31.67 -3.68 -25.55
C ASN A 30 -32.06 -2.22 -25.31
N LEU A 31 -31.16 -1.29 -25.63
CA LEU A 31 -31.47 0.13 -25.60
C LEU A 31 -32.33 0.43 -26.83
N ILE A 32 -33.65 0.51 -26.63
CA ILE A 32 -34.61 0.84 -27.69
C ILE A 32 -35.25 2.18 -27.35
N LEU A 33 -34.78 3.24 -27.99
CA LEU A 33 -35.41 4.56 -27.94
C LEU A 33 -36.65 4.53 -28.84
N LYS A 34 -37.84 4.77 -28.27
CA LYS A 34 -39.10 4.83 -29.02
C LYS A 34 -39.79 6.19 -28.86
N LEU A 35 -40.41 6.66 -29.93
CA LEU A 35 -41.35 7.79 -29.91
C LEU A 35 -42.71 7.30 -30.45
N GLY A 36 -43.67 7.11 -29.53
CA GLY A 36 -44.91 6.40 -29.87
C GLY A 36 -44.65 4.93 -30.18
N GLU A 37 -45.15 4.43 -31.31
CA GLU A 37 -44.86 3.05 -31.77
C GLU A 37 -43.57 2.95 -32.60
N GLN A 38 -42.91 4.07 -32.89
CA GLN A 38 -41.75 4.12 -33.77
C GLN A 38 -40.45 3.93 -32.96
N VAL A 39 -39.58 3.00 -33.40
CA VAL A 39 -38.23 2.82 -32.84
C VAL A 39 -37.28 3.80 -33.53
N LEU A 40 -36.68 4.70 -32.74
CA LEU A 40 -35.74 5.74 -33.20
C LEU A 40 -34.28 5.28 -33.13
N LEU A 41 -33.92 4.46 -32.15
CA LEU A 41 -32.58 3.93 -32.00
C LEU A 41 -32.65 2.54 -31.37
N LYS A 42 -31.96 1.56 -31.96
CA LYS A 42 -31.78 0.23 -31.40
C LYS A 42 -30.29 -0.02 -31.25
N VAL A 43 -29.79 -0.02 -30.02
CA VAL A 43 -28.41 -0.38 -29.72
C VAL A 43 -28.41 -1.83 -29.30
N ASP A 44 -28.10 -2.70 -30.24
CA ASP A 44 -27.82 -4.13 -30.01
C ASP A 44 -26.33 -4.27 -29.68
N GLN A 45 -25.91 -3.91 -28.47
CA GLN A 45 -24.56 -4.25 -28.00
C GLN A 45 -24.59 -5.60 -27.31
N SER A 46 -23.80 -6.54 -27.84
CA SER A 46 -23.70 -7.91 -27.34
C SER A 46 -23.16 -7.91 -25.90
N ARG A 47 -23.71 -8.80 -25.06
CA ARG A 47 -23.19 -9.08 -23.70
C ARG A 47 -21.69 -9.38 -23.71
N ASP A 48 -21.18 -9.99 -24.78
CA ASP A 48 -19.76 -10.32 -24.93
C ASP A 48 -18.91 -9.09 -25.31
N GLU A 49 -19.47 -8.12 -26.03
CA GLU A 49 -18.80 -6.85 -26.31
C GLU A 49 -18.71 -5.98 -25.04
N MET A 50 -19.77 -5.99 -24.22
CA MET A 50 -19.78 -5.29 -22.93
C MET A 50 -18.78 -5.88 -21.92
N LYS A 51 -18.64 -7.22 -21.91
CA LYS A 51 -17.59 -7.94 -21.14
C LYS A 51 -16.18 -7.50 -21.55
N ASN A 52 -15.92 -7.43 -22.86
CA ASN A 52 -14.61 -7.03 -23.38
C ASN A 52 -14.27 -5.57 -23.04
N VAL A 53 -15.23 -4.65 -23.12
CA VAL A 53 -15.05 -3.23 -22.73
C VAL A 53 -14.81 -3.09 -21.22
N THR A 54 -15.37 -3.98 -20.40
CA THR A 54 -15.28 -3.89 -18.93
C THR A 54 -13.98 -4.48 -18.39
N HIS A 55 -13.51 -5.61 -18.91
CA HIS A 55 -12.14 -6.09 -18.65
C HIS A 55 -11.11 -5.03 -19.04
N ALA A 56 -11.32 -4.36 -20.19
CA ALA A 56 -10.47 -3.25 -20.61
C ALA A 56 -10.46 -2.08 -19.60
N THR A 57 -11.51 -1.88 -18.78
CA THR A 57 -11.53 -0.78 -17.78
C THR A 57 -10.62 -1.08 -16.58
N GLY A 58 -10.67 -2.30 -16.03
CA GLY A 58 -9.78 -2.71 -14.94
C GLY A 58 -8.32 -2.73 -15.38
N ASP A 59 -8.06 -3.30 -16.57
CA ASP A 59 -6.72 -3.33 -17.15
C ASP A 59 -6.20 -1.93 -17.49
N GLU A 60 -7.05 -1.03 -18.01
CA GLU A 60 -6.69 0.37 -18.28
C GLU A 60 -6.31 1.09 -16.98
N ILE A 61 -7.12 0.94 -15.94
CA ILE A 61 -6.84 1.48 -14.59
C ILE A 61 -5.49 0.95 -14.08
N ALA A 62 -5.26 -0.36 -14.15
CA ALA A 62 -4.03 -1.00 -13.69
C ALA A 62 -2.80 -0.47 -14.45
N ASN A 63 -2.91 -0.30 -15.77
CA ASN A 63 -1.82 0.23 -16.60
C ASN A 63 -1.50 1.69 -16.25
N LEU A 64 -2.52 2.55 -16.10
CA LEU A 64 -2.34 3.95 -15.68
C LEU A 64 -1.63 4.03 -14.32
N LEU A 65 -2.06 3.22 -13.37
CA LEU A 65 -1.47 3.16 -12.03
C LEU A 65 -0.01 2.69 -12.09
N LEU A 66 0.26 1.62 -12.84
CA LEU A 66 1.61 1.11 -13.02
C LEU A 66 2.54 2.16 -13.64
N ASP A 67 2.07 2.91 -14.63
CA ASP A 67 2.84 3.97 -15.28
C ASP A 67 3.18 5.11 -14.30
N LEU A 68 2.25 5.53 -13.45
CA LEU A 68 2.48 6.55 -12.42
C LEU A 68 3.55 6.10 -11.42
N PHE A 69 3.44 4.87 -10.89
CA PHE A 69 4.42 4.36 -9.94
C PHE A 69 5.81 4.20 -10.58
N ASN A 70 5.87 3.71 -11.82
CA ASN A 70 7.13 3.61 -12.57
C ASN A 70 7.75 4.98 -12.86
N GLN A 71 6.94 6.00 -13.13
CA GLN A 71 7.43 7.37 -13.28
C GLN A 71 8.12 7.85 -11.99
N GLY A 72 7.53 7.57 -10.83
CA GLY A 72 8.13 7.93 -9.55
C GLY A 72 9.50 7.28 -9.32
N GLU A 73 9.62 5.99 -9.61
CA GLU A 73 10.91 5.29 -9.50
C GLU A 73 11.98 5.84 -10.44
N ARG A 74 11.63 6.24 -11.67
CA ARG A 74 12.59 6.90 -12.57
C ARG A 74 13.12 8.21 -11.98
N THR A 75 12.27 8.98 -11.29
CA THR A 75 12.72 10.21 -10.62
C THR A 75 13.64 9.92 -9.42
N LYS A 76 13.39 8.83 -8.69
CA LYS A 76 14.24 8.33 -7.60
C LYS A 76 15.64 7.98 -8.13
N ASP A 77 15.71 7.19 -9.18
CA ASP A 77 16.97 6.78 -9.81
C ASP A 77 17.77 7.99 -10.32
N ALA A 78 17.08 8.95 -10.96
CA ALA A 78 17.71 10.19 -11.43
C ALA A 78 18.31 11.02 -10.30
N ARG A 79 17.59 11.18 -9.17
CA ARG A 79 18.09 11.88 -7.98
C ARG A 79 19.30 11.18 -7.37
N GLN A 80 19.26 9.85 -7.26
CA GLN A 80 20.37 9.09 -6.72
C GLN A 80 21.62 9.19 -7.62
N ALA A 81 21.43 9.17 -8.94
CA ALA A 81 22.51 9.39 -9.91
C ALA A 81 23.11 10.79 -9.80
N GLU A 82 22.29 11.82 -9.58
CA GLU A 82 22.76 13.21 -9.38
C GLU A 82 23.57 13.37 -8.08
N VAL A 83 23.12 12.76 -6.97
CA VAL A 83 23.87 12.74 -5.71
C VAL A 83 25.21 12.01 -5.87
N MET A 84 25.23 10.88 -6.59
CA MET A 84 26.51 10.20 -6.86
C MET A 84 27.45 11.04 -7.73
N ARG A 85 26.92 11.79 -8.72
CA ARG A 85 27.71 12.72 -9.54
C ARG A 85 28.27 13.88 -8.72
N SER A 86 27.50 14.47 -7.80
CA SER A 86 27.99 15.57 -6.97
C SER A 86 29.06 15.14 -5.97
N LEU A 87 28.98 13.91 -5.44
CA LEU A 87 29.99 13.31 -4.56
C LEU A 87 31.28 12.90 -5.30
N SER A 88 31.21 12.69 -6.61
CA SER A 88 32.35 12.34 -7.46
C SER A 88 33.01 13.55 -8.12
N ASP A 89 32.48 14.76 -7.94
CA ASP A 89 33.11 16.00 -8.39
C ASP A 89 34.19 16.43 -7.37
N PRO A 90 35.49 16.33 -7.71
CA PRO A 90 36.57 16.68 -6.80
C PRO A 90 36.61 18.18 -6.44
N ASN A 91 35.86 19.04 -7.15
CA ASN A 91 35.78 20.47 -6.82
C ASN A 91 34.71 20.81 -5.75
N SER A 92 33.82 19.88 -5.38
CA SER A 92 32.79 20.14 -4.35
C SER A 92 33.31 19.91 -2.92
N ALA A 93 34.33 19.06 -2.75
CA ALA A 93 34.93 18.71 -1.45
C ALA A 93 35.87 19.80 -0.89
N ALA A 94 36.23 20.82 -1.67
CA ALA A 94 37.13 21.89 -1.24
C ALA A 94 36.47 22.96 -0.35
N ALA A 95 35.14 22.93 -0.18
CA ALA A 95 34.41 23.98 0.54
C ALA A 95 34.16 23.72 2.05
N THR A 96 34.48 22.53 2.58
CA THR A 96 34.17 22.16 3.98
C THR A 96 35.37 21.79 4.86
N ALA A 97 36.60 21.96 4.39
CA ALA A 97 37.81 21.70 5.18
C ALA A 97 38.73 22.93 5.26
N SER A 98 38.26 24.00 5.92
CA SER A 98 39.14 25.06 6.39
C SER A 98 38.58 25.68 7.65
N LEU A 99 38.81 25.04 8.81
CA LEU A 99 38.87 25.64 10.15
C LEU A 99 39.20 24.55 11.19
N ALA A 100 40.48 24.14 11.25
CA ALA A 100 41.07 23.57 12.46
C ALA A 100 42.60 23.48 12.30
N SER A 101 43.29 24.59 12.54
CA SER A 101 44.71 24.56 12.86
C SER A 101 44.95 25.43 14.09
N THR A 102 45.15 24.81 15.25
CA THR A 102 46.15 25.29 16.23
C THR A 102 46.34 24.29 17.36
N SER A 103 47.58 24.27 17.87
CA SER A 103 48.08 23.60 19.07
C SER A 103 48.53 22.15 18.85
N GLY A 104 49.73 21.74 19.21
CA GLY A 104 50.79 22.40 19.94
C GLY A 104 51.86 21.35 20.24
N THR A 105 53.10 21.69 19.93
CA THR A 105 54.29 20.88 20.07
C THR A 105 54.65 20.71 21.55
N VAL A 106 54.72 19.48 22.06
CA VAL A 106 55.51 19.16 23.27
C VAL A 106 56.32 17.90 23.01
N ALA A 107 57.62 18.10 22.87
CA ALA A 107 58.63 17.06 22.81
C ALA A 107 58.82 16.45 24.21
N MET A 108 58.58 15.15 24.35
CA MET A 108 58.97 14.38 25.54
C MET A 108 60.21 13.56 25.21
N GLN A 109 61.29 13.86 25.93
CA GLN A 109 62.58 13.20 25.88
C GLN A 109 62.44 11.72 26.27
N GLN A 110 63.03 10.82 25.48
CA GLN A 110 63.26 9.43 25.89
C GLN A 110 64.64 9.32 26.56
N PRO A 111 64.77 8.67 27.74
CA PRO A 111 66.07 8.33 28.31
C PRO A 111 66.64 7.05 27.70
N TRP A 112 67.96 7.02 27.62
CA TRP A 112 68.84 5.94 27.16
C TRP A 112 68.57 4.57 27.81
N MET A 113 68.63 3.49 27.01
CA MET A 113 68.78 2.11 27.48
C MET A 113 70.22 1.60 27.23
N PRO A 114 70.86 0.89 28.19
CA PRO A 114 72.09 0.16 27.94
C PRO A 114 71.82 -1.23 27.32
N PRO A 115 72.83 -1.88 26.71
CA PRO A 115 72.65 -3.07 25.88
C PRO A 115 72.49 -4.37 26.68
N GLN A 116 71.67 -5.24 26.08
CA GLN A 116 71.38 -6.65 26.33
C GLN A 116 72.33 -7.42 27.26
N GLY A 117 71.78 -7.89 28.38
CA GLY A 117 72.23 -9.08 29.09
C GLY A 117 71.27 -10.24 28.81
N MET A 118 71.82 -11.42 28.51
CA MET A 118 71.07 -12.66 28.29
C MET A 118 70.16 -12.99 29.48
N PRO A 119 68.92 -13.47 29.26
CA PRO A 119 68.12 -14.02 30.35
C PRO A 119 68.70 -15.38 30.79
N PRO A 120 68.70 -15.69 32.10
CA PRO A 120 69.06 -17.02 32.60
C PRO A 120 68.05 -18.07 32.12
N PRO A 121 68.43 -19.36 32.04
CA PRO A 121 67.51 -20.42 31.66
C PRO A 121 66.36 -20.51 32.68
N SER A 122 65.14 -20.24 32.22
CA SER A 122 63.93 -20.42 33.00
C SER A 122 63.82 -21.87 33.46
N PRO A 123 63.62 -22.14 34.75
CA PRO A 123 63.42 -23.51 35.23
C PRO A 123 62.08 -24.04 34.73
N SER A 124 62.11 -25.29 34.25
CA SER A 124 61.08 -26.00 33.47
C SER A 124 59.74 -26.28 34.16
N TRP A 125 59.43 -25.59 35.26
CA TRP A 125 58.19 -25.77 36.03
C TRP A 125 57.17 -24.63 35.88
N MET A 126 57.46 -23.62 35.04
CA MET A 126 56.48 -22.62 34.59
C MET A 126 55.98 -22.91 33.16
N ALA A 127 55.57 -24.15 32.88
CA ALA A 127 54.67 -24.37 31.76
C ALA A 127 53.31 -23.76 32.15
N PRO A 128 52.70 -22.87 31.35
CA PRO A 128 51.30 -22.50 31.58
C PRO A 128 50.47 -23.79 31.59
N PRO A 129 49.46 -23.92 32.47
CA PRO A 129 48.57 -25.07 32.43
C PRO A 129 48.03 -25.18 31.00
N PRO A 130 47.86 -26.40 30.45
CA PRO A 130 47.28 -26.55 29.13
C PRO A 130 45.93 -25.81 29.12
N THR A 131 45.86 -24.71 28.37
CA THR A 131 44.64 -23.94 28.10
C THR A 131 43.75 -24.74 27.17
N GLY A 132 43.34 -25.91 27.65
CA GLY A 132 42.49 -26.88 26.98
C GLY A 132 41.24 -27.13 27.79
N TYR A 133 40.70 -26.10 28.45
CA TYR A 133 39.28 -26.13 28.78
C TYR A 133 38.53 -26.02 27.46
N TYR A 134 38.20 -27.18 26.88
CA TYR A 134 37.16 -27.29 25.88
C TYR A 134 35.89 -26.71 26.52
N HIS A 135 35.61 -25.43 26.29
CA HIS A 135 34.27 -24.92 26.45
C HIS A 135 33.44 -25.64 25.37
N PRO A 136 32.49 -26.51 25.73
CA PRO A 136 31.57 -27.04 24.73
C PRO A 136 30.91 -25.82 24.07
N GLN A 137 31.03 -25.73 22.74
CA GLN A 137 30.30 -24.69 22.02
C GLN A 137 28.83 -24.80 22.42
N PRO A 138 28.17 -23.69 22.76
CA PRO A 138 26.74 -23.72 23.03
C PRO A 138 26.05 -24.37 21.83
N PRO A 139 25.03 -25.21 22.07
CA PRO A 139 24.32 -25.88 20.98
C PRO A 139 23.88 -24.85 19.94
N PRO A 140 23.98 -25.18 18.64
CA PRO A 140 23.58 -24.28 17.58
C PRO A 140 22.15 -23.82 17.82
N GLU A 141 21.95 -22.51 17.72
CA GLU A 141 20.68 -21.89 18.01
C GLU A 141 19.60 -22.41 17.06
N PRO A 142 18.39 -22.76 17.56
CA PRO A 142 17.33 -23.25 16.69
C PRO A 142 16.93 -22.17 15.67
N VAL A 143 16.92 -22.60 14.41
CA VAL A 143 16.58 -21.78 13.25
C VAL A 143 15.14 -22.07 12.85
N MET A 144 14.42 -21.03 12.44
CA MET A 144 13.05 -21.09 11.96
C MET A 144 13.00 -20.73 10.48
N HIS A 145 12.34 -21.58 9.68
CA HIS A 145 12.04 -21.28 8.29
C HIS A 145 10.78 -20.44 8.17
N VAL A 146 10.70 -19.63 7.10
CA VAL A 146 9.53 -18.80 6.77
C VAL A 146 8.24 -19.61 6.74
N ASN A 147 8.26 -20.83 6.20
CA ASN A 147 7.08 -21.70 6.18
C ASN A 147 6.52 -21.98 7.57
N ALA A 148 7.37 -22.20 8.57
CA ALA A 148 6.92 -22.39 9.95
C ALA A 148 6.30 -21.11 10.52
N LEU A 149 6.82 -19.93 10.16
CA LEU A 149 6.23 -18.66 10.56
C LEU A 149 4.88 -18.41 9.87
N LEU A 150 4.76 -18.72 8.57
CA LEU A 150 3.50 -18.65 7.82
C LEU A 150 2.43 -19.56 8.44
N GLU A 151 2.79 -20.79 8.83
CA GLU A 151 1.89 -21.70 9.55
C GLU A 151 1.41 -21.11 10.89
N ILE A 152 2.28 -20.38 11.61
CA ILE A 152 1.93 -19.72 12.87
C ILE A 152 1.02 -18.51 12.65
N LEU A 153 1.24 -17.74 11.57
CA LEU A 153 0.37 -16.62 11.20
C LEU A 153 -1.03 -17.12 10.82
N ASN A 154 -1.12 -18.34 10.26
CA ASN A 154 -2.37 -19.02 9.92
C ASN A 154 -3.28 -18.15 9.04
N VAL A 155 -2.73 -17.60 7.97
CA VAL A 155 -3.47 -16.80 6.98
C VAL A 155 -3.35 -17.45 5.60
N SER A 156 -4.48 -17.51 4.91
CA SER A 156 -4.59 -17.96 3.51
C SER A 156 -4.09 -16.87 2.54
N ASN A 157 -4.09 -17.14 1.24
CA ASN A 157 -3.77 -16.14 0.21
C ASN A 157 -4.93 -15.16 -0.03
N LEU A 158 -5.45 -14.56 1.04
CA LEU A 158 -6.65 -13.70 1.05
C LEU A 158 -6.55 -12.59 0.02
N ASP A 159 -5.38 -11.96 -0.05
CA ASP A 159 -5.09 -10.88 -0.97
C ASP A 159 -5.23 -11.26 -2.45
N THR A 160 -4.99 -12.53 -2.81
CA THR A 160 -5.13 -13.00 -4.19
C THR A 160 -6.58 -13.33 -4.51
N ASP A 161 -7.26 -13.97 -3.56
CA ASP A 161 -8.67 -14.32 -3.69
C ASP A 161 -9.53 -13.05 -3.76
N ASP A 162 -9.27 -12.07 -2.90
CA ASP A 162 -9.96 -10.78 -2.86
C ASP A 162 -9.76 -9.96 -4.14
N ILE A 163 -8.51 -9.80 -4.60
CA ILE A 163 -8.24 -9.07 -5.84
C ILE A 163 -9.00 -9.71 -7.00
N THR A 164 -8.95 -11.03 -7.11
CA THR A 164 -9.62 -11.76 -8.19
C THR A 164 -11.13 -11.54 -8.11
N SER A 165 -11.72 -11.71 -6.93
CA SER A 165 -13.15 -11.51 -6.70
C SER A 165 -13.60 -10.09 -7.05
N ILE A 166 -12.86 -9.08 -6.60
CA ILE A 166 -13.17 -7.67 -6.87
C ILE A 166 -13.09 -7.37 -8.37
N LEU A 167 -12.01 -7.78 -9.04
CA LEU A 167 -11.84 -7.57 -10.47
C LEU A 167 -12.93 -8.29 -11.29
N GLU A 168 -13.31 -9.51 -10.91
CA GLU A 168 -14.41 -10.25 -11.54
C GLU A 168 -15.77 -9.59 -11.32
N SER A 169 -15.96 -8.91 -10.19
CA SER A 169 -17.20 -8.21 -9.85
C SER A 169 -17.34 -6.82 -10.50
N THR A 170 -16.38 -6.38 -11.31
CA THR A 170 -16.36 -5.04 -11.95
C THR A 170 -17.67 -4.70 -12.68
N GLU A 171 -18.30 -5.68 -13.33
CA GLU A 171 -19.56 -5.49 -14.07
C GLU A 171 -20.75 -5.15 -13.18
N SER A 172 -20.70 -5.55 -11.90
CA SER A 172 -21.74 -5.26 -10.91
C SER A 172 -21.66 -3.83 -10.37
N ILE A 173 -20.56 -3.13 -10.66
CA ILE A 173 -20.32 -1.75 -10.22
C ILE A 173 -20.95 -0.79 -11.25
N ALA A 174 -21.86 0.07 -10.78
CA ALA A 174 -22.52 1.04 -11.62
C ALA A 174 -21.49 1.98 -12.29
N LEU A 175 -21.76 2.32 -13.56
CA LEU A 175 -20.81 3.03 -14.43
C LEU A 175 -20.27 4.33 -13.82
N ARG A 176 -21.09 5.04 -13.04
CA ARG A 176 -20.68 6.27 -12.34
C ARG A 176 -19.52 6.04 -11.37
N TYR A 177 -19.56 4.94 -10.60
CA TYR A 177 -18.51 4.60 -9.63
C TYR A 177 -17.27 4.05 -10.30
N ARG A 178 -17.40 3.34 -11.43
CA ARG A 178 -16.26 2.95 -12.27
C ARG A 178 -15.54 4.17 -12.87
N SER A 179 -16.31 5.14 -13.34
CA SER A 179 -15.76 6.39 -13.89
C SER A 179 -15.09 7.23 -12.80
N GLN A 180 -15.71 7.30 -11.62
CA GLN A 180 -15.13 7.95 -10.44
C GLN A 180 -13.83 7.28 -9.98
N ALA A 181 -13.79 5.94 -9.94
CA ALA A 181 -12.59 5.16 -9.65
C ALA A 181 -11.44 5.52 -10.63
N LYS A 182 -11.74 5.65 -11.93
CA LYS A 182 -10.77 6.11 -12.92
C LYS A 182 -10.29 7.55 -12.65
N ASN A 183 -11.20 8.45 -12.30
CA ASN A 183 -10.89 9.86 -12.02
C ASN A 183 -10.01 10.05 -10.78
N ILE A 184 -10.10 9.19 -9.77
CA ILE A 184 -9.22 9.26 -8.58
C ILE A 184 -7.75 9.23 -8.99
N ILE A 185 -7.41 8.42 -9.99
CA ILE A 185 -6.05 8.16 -10.46
C ILE A 185 -5.49 9.37 -11.24
N THR A 186 -6.37 10.18 -11.82
CA THR A 186 -5.98 11.36 -12.60
C THR A 186 -5.79 12.61 -11.73
N THR A 187 -6.20 12.58 -10.47
CA THR A 187 -6.04 13.69 -9.53
C THR A 187 -4.59 14.04 -9.25
N ASP A 188 -4.31 15.32 -9.00
CA ASP A 188 -2.96 15.79 -8.71
C ASP A 188 -2.44 15.23 -7.38
N GLU A 189 -3.30 15.10 -6.39
CA GLU A 189 -2.99 14.55 -5.07
C GLU A 189 -2.57 13.09 -5.18
N PHE A 190 -3.37 12.25 -5.87
CA PHE A 190 -3.02 10.86 -6.09
C PHE A 190 -1.73 10.74 -6.90
N ARG A 191 -1.60 11.50 -8.00
CA ARG A 191 -0.40 11.45 -8.85
C ARG A 191 0.85 11.91 -8.12
N ALA A 192 0.78 12.96 -7.31
CA ALA A 192 1.90 13.45 -6.52
C ALA A 192 2.39 12.40 -5.53
N ARG A 193 1.46 11.69 -4.86
CA ARG A 193 1.80 10.62 -3.91
C ARG A 193 2.30 9.35 -4.63
N ALA A 194 1.62 8.92 -5.69
CA ALA A 194 2.00 7.75 -6.49
C ALA A 194 3.39 7.91 -7.13
N THR A 195 3.67 9.08 -7.71
CA THR A 195 4.95 9.39 -8.37
C THR A 195 6.04 9.89 -7.40
N SER A 196 5.75 10.07 -6.11
CA SER A 196 6.78 10.50 -5.17
C SER A 196 7.90 9.45 -5.06
N PRO A 197 9.19 9.83 -5.18
CA PRO A 197 10.30 8.91 -4.96
C PRO A 197 10.55 8.59 -3.48
N THR A 198 9.87 9.30 -2.57
CA THR A 198 9.98 9.12 -1.12
C THR A 198 8.76 8.43 -0.55
N SER A 199 8.89 7.94 0.68
CA SER A 199 7.76 7.44 1.47
C SER A 199 6.65 8.48 1.55
N CYS A 200 5.40 8.02 1.53
CA CYS A 200 4.22 8.87 1.59
C CYS A 200 3.00 8.11 2.10
N GLU A 201 2.01 8.86 2.54
CA GLU A 201 0.72 8.36 2.98
C GLU A 201 -0.41 9.07 2.23
N LEU A 202 -1.50 8.36 1.97
CA LEU A 202 -2.69 8.91 1.35
C LEU A 202 -3.92 8.19 1.91
N LEU A 203 -4.89 8.96 2.38
CA LEU A 203 -6.23 8.50 2.73
C LEU A 203 -7.21 8.99 1.67
N ILE A 204 -7.89 8.06 0.99
CA ILE A 204 -8.94 8.37 0.02
C ILE A 204 -10.29 8.21 0.71
N GLN A 205 -11.06 9.29 0.83
CA GLN A 205 -12.37 9.26 1.48
C GLN A 205 -13.49 9.51 0.47
N GLY A 206 -14.55 8.70 0.59
CA GLY A 206 -15.79 8.86 -0.14
C GLY A 206 -16.78 9.80 0.56
N ASP A 207 -17.96 9.93 -0.05
CA ASP A 207 -19.06 10.75 0.41
C ASP A 207 -20.07 9.91 1.21
N THR A 208 -20.40 10.38 2.41
CA THR A 208 -21.44 9.77 3.28
C THR A 208 -22.85 9.77 2.67
N GLY A 209 -23.13 10.61 1.68
CA GLY A 209 -24.43 10.74 1.01
C GLY A 209 -24.64 9.82 -0.20
N GLN A 210 -23.63 9.05 -0.60
CA GLN A 210 -23.69 8.19 -1.79
C GLN A 210 -24.19 6.77 -1.51
N ASP A 211 -24.45 6.00 -2.57
CA ASP A 211 -24.58 4.53 -2.44
C ASP A 211 -23.23 3.97 -1.99
N ILE A 212 -23.09 3.84 -0.68
CA ILE A 212 -21.88 3.41 0.03
C ILE A 212 -21.38 2.06 -0.48
N VAL A 213 -22.28 1.14 -0.85
CA VAL A 213 -21.90 -0.19 -1.34
C VAL A 213 -21.19 -0.06 -2.68
N GLN A 214 -21.75 0.74 -3.57
CA GLN A 214 -21.20 0.94 -4.91
C GLN A 214 -19.95 1.84 -4.89
N ALA A 215 -19.93 2.86 -4.03
CA ALA A 215 -18.75 3.69 -3.79
C ALA A 215 -17.60 2.85 -3.22
N GLY A 216 -17.90 1.99 -2.25
CA GLY A 216 -16.97 1.02 -1.70
C GLY A 216 -16.41 0.09 -2.76
N SER A 217 -17.27 -0.50 -3.58
CA SER A 217 -16.83 -1.36 -4.68
C SER A 217 -15.95 -0.61 -5.69
N GLY A 218 -16.24 0.65 -5.98
CA GLY A 218 -15.42 1.50 -6.83
C GLY A 218 -14.02 1.77 -6.26
N LEU A 219 -13.91 2.02 -4.96
CA LEU A 219 -12.61 2.19 -4.28
C LEU A 219 -11.83 0.88 -4.21
N SER A 220 -12.49 -0.22 -3.86
CA SER A 220 -11.89 -1.55 -3.90
C SER A 220 -11.38 -1.90 -5.29
N LEU A 221 -12.07 -1.48 -6.36
CA LEU A 221 -11.61 -1.65 -7.74
C LEU A 221 -10.29 -0.91 -8.02
N VAL A 222 -10.14 0.34 -7.54
CA VAL A 222 -8.87 1.08 -7.65
C VAL A 222 -7.76 0.33 -6.93
N SER A 223 -8.02 -0.07 -5.69
CA SER A 223 -7.06 -0.82 -4.85
C SER A 223 -6.64 -2.14 -5.50
N ALA A 224 -7.60 -2.94 -5.98
CA ALA A 224 -7.34 -4.22 -6.62
C ALA A 224 -6.56 -4.07 -7.93
N SER A 225 -6.94 -3.09 -8.76
CA SER A 225 -6.24 -2.82 -10.03
C SER A 225 -4.82 -2.30 -9.81
N LEU A 226 -4.61 -1.46 -8.78
CA LEU A 226 -3.26 -1.03 -8.37
C LEU A 226 -2.40 -2.23 -8.02
N MET A 227 -2.89 -3.10 -7.14
CA MET A 227 -2.14 -4.27 -6.70
C MET A 227 -1.88 -5.25 -7.83
N GLN A 228 -2.84 -5.48 -8.73
CA GLN A 228 -2.65 -6.29 -9.93
C GLN A 228 -1.50 -5.75 -10.80
N GLY A 229 -1.44 -4.43 -11.02
CA GLY A 229 -0.38 -3.78 -11.78
C GLY A 229 1.00 -3.91 -11.13
N LEU A 230 1.08 -3.79 -9.80
CA LEU A 230 2.35 -3.79 -9.06
C LEU A 230 2.92 -5.21 -8.82
N ARG A 231 2.07 -6.24 -8.65
CA ARG A 231 2.51 -7.59 -8.22
C ARG A 231 3.53 -8.27 -9.15
N ASN A 232 3.57 -7.89 -10.42
CA ASN A 232 4.51 -8.47 -11.40
C ASN A 232 5.82 -7.67 -11.54
N GLN A 233 6.04 -6.67 -10.68
CA GLN A 233 7.18 -5.78 -10.76
C GLN A 233 8.16 -6.06 -9.63
N ASP A 234 9.37 -6.54 -9.95
CA ASP A 234 10.38 -6.89 -8.93
C ASP A 234 10.77 -5.70 -8.02
N ARG A 235 10.63 -4.47 -8.50
CA ARG A 235 10.91 -3.25 -7.72
C ARG A 235 9.88 -2.95 -6.63
N PHE A 236 8.69 -3.57 -6.68
CA PHE A 236 7.62 -3.31 -5.73
C PHE A 236 7.40 -4.53 -4.84
N VAL A 237 7.12 -4.27 -3.57
CA VAL A 237 6.49 -5.23 -2.67
C VAL A 237 5.10 -4.69 -2.41
N SER A 238 4.07 -5.36 -2.91
CA SER A 238 2.69 -4.84 -2.93
C SER A 238 1.81 -5.65 -1.98
N LEU A 239 1.39 -5.04 -0.89
CA LEU A 239 0.60 -5.66 0.16
C LEU A 239 -0.78 -5.01 0.20
N VAL A 240 -1.83 -5.81 0.36
CA VAL A 240 -3.20 -5.30 0.45
C VAL A 240 -4.04 -6.08 1.44
N PHE A 241 -4.99 -5.39 2.07
CA PHE A 241 -6.04 -6.03 2.84
C PHE A 241 -7.38 -5.31 2.59
N PHE A 242 -8.40 -6.07 2.21
CA PHE A 242 -9.74 -5.55 1.94
C PHE A 242 -10.64 -5.75 3.14
N CYS A 243 -10.74 -4.75 4.02
CA CYS A 243 -11.47 -4.85 5.29
C CYS A 243 -12.93 -5.24 5.09
N ARG A 244 -13.57 -4.74 4.02
CA ARG A 244 -14.98 -5.01 3.68
C ARG A 244 -15.22 -6.42 3.13
N GLN A 245 -14.18 -7.16 2.75
CA GLN A 245 -14.30 -8.60 2.45
C GLN A 245 -14.21 -9.45 3.73
N HIS A 246 -13.72 -8.86 4.82
CA HIS A 246 -13.38 -9.56 6.06
C HIS A 246 -13.94 -8.87 7.30
N PHE A 247 -15.24 -8.60 7.36
CA PHE A 247 -15.85 -7.90 8.51
C PHE A 247 -16.96 -8.70 9.20
N GLU A 248 -17.38 -9.83 8.63
CA GLU A 248 -18.44 -10.66 9.21
C GLU A 248 -17.99 -11.29 10.54
N SER A 249 -18.94 -11.50 11.45
CA SER A 249 -18.62 -11.93 12.82
C SER A 249 -18.09 -13.36 12.94
N ASP A 250 -18.41 -14.20 11.95
CA ASP A 250 -17.98 -15.59 11.81
C ASP A 250 -16.79 -15.76 10.87
N ASP A 251 -16.33 -14.69 10.23
CA ASP A 251 -15.09 -14.71 9.45
C ASP A 251 -13.89 -14.80 10.39
N THR A 252 -13.14 -15.89 10.27
CA THR A 252 -11.89 -16.13 11.00
C THR A 252 -10.78 -15.13 10.65
N PHE A 253 -10.91 -14.42 9.54
CA PHE A 253 -9.98 -13.42 9.05
C PHE A 253 -10.47 -11.98 9.28
N ALA A 254 -11.46 -11.78 10.14
CA ALA A 254 -11.93 -10.45 10.46
C ALA A 254 -11.05 -9.68 11.46
N GLY A 255 -10.92 -8.38 11.22
CA GLY A 255 -10.40 -7.38 12.14
C GLY A 255 -8.89 -7.07 12.00
N PRO A 256 -8.40 -6.08 12.75
CA PRO A 256 -7.03 -5.56 12.62
C PRO A 256 -5.93 -6.60 12.87
N GLY A 257 -6.19 -7.58 13.74
CA GLY A 257 -5.24 -8.68 13.99
C GLY A 257 -5.06 -9.59 12.78
N ALA A 258 -6.12 -9.89 12.04
CA ALA A 258 -6.05 -10.64 10.80
C ALA A 258 -5.42 -9.82 9.67
N MET A 259 -5.74 -8.51 9.61
CA MET A 259 -5.10 -7.57 8.68
C MET A 259 -3.58 -7.62 8.77
N ILE A 260 -3.00 -7.35 9.95
CA ILE A 260 -1.54 -7.29 10.07
C ILE A 260 -0.87 -8.66 9.86
N ARG A 261 -1.56 -9.76 10.21
CA ARG A 261 -1.08 -11.13 9.88
C ARG A 261 -1.05 -11.35 8.37
N SER A 262 -2.10 -10.94 7.66
CA SER A 262 -2.18 -11.05 6.20
C SER A 262 -1.08 -10.24 5.52
N LEU A 263 -0.91 -8.97 5.90
CA LEU A 263 0.17 -8.11 5.37
C LEU A 263 1.56 -8.71 5.65
N THR A 264 1.77 -9.27 6.85
CA THR A 264 3.03 -9.96 7.18
C THR A 264 3.24 -11.22 6.34
N ALA A 265 2.20 -12.03 6.15
CA ALA A 265 2.27 -13.24 5.34
C ALA A 265 2.58 -12.92 3.86
N GLN A 266 1.91 -11.91 3.30
CA GLN A 266 2.17 -11.42 1.94
C GLN A 266 3.62 -10.93 1.79
N LEU A 267 4.14 -10.17 2.75
CA LEU A 267 5.53 -9.70 2.75
C LEU A 267 6.52 -10.86 2.78
N LEU A 268 6.26 -11.86 3.63
CA LEU A 268 7.06 -13.07 3.72
C LEU A 268 7.08 -13.85 2.41
N GLN A 269 5.92 -14.05 1.79
CA GLN A 269 5.77 -14.80 0.54
C GLN A 269 6.44 -14.07 -0.64
N GLN A 270 6.27 -12.75 -0.75
CA GLN A 270 6.79 -11.98 -1.88
C GLN A 270 8.29 -11.72 -1.79
N HIS A 271 8.83 -11.56 -0.57
CA HIS A 271 10.21 -11.08 -0.40
C HIS A 271 11.13 -12.01 0.40
N PHE A 272 10.60 -12.77 1.35
CA PHE A 272 11.41 -13.54 2.29
C PHE A 272 11.25 -15.06 2.13
N ALA A 273 10.74 -15.58 1.00
CA ALA A 273 10.40 -17.01 0.85
C ALA A 273 11.53 -17.97 1.28
N ASP A 274 12.79 -17.63 1.01
CA ASP A 274 13.97 -18.45 1.33
C ASP A 274 14.70 -18.03 2.62
N PHE A 275 14.14 -17.11 3.41
CA PHE A 275 14.79 -16.56 4.58
C PHE A 275 14.73 -17.51 5.79
N THR A 276 15.71 -17.40 6.69
CA THR A 276 15.73 -18.14 7.96
C THR A 276 16.01 -17.21 9.14
N PHE A 277 15.33 -17.47 10.26
CA PHE A 277 15.36 -16.63 11.46
C PHE A 277 15.94 -17.39 12.64
N ARG A 278 16.53 -16.68 13.60
CA ARG A 278 16.75 -17.27 14.92
C ARG A 278 15.43 -17.27 15.67
N GLN A 279 15.07 -18.39 16.27
CA GLN A 279 13.79 -18.52 16.96
C GLN A 279 13.59 -17.48 18.07
N ARG A 280 14.67 -17.02 18.73
CA ARG A 280 14.58 -16.02 19.81
C ARG A 280 14.20 -14.61 19.31
N ASP A 281 14.40 -14.32 18.03
CA ASP A 281 14.13 -13.00 17.46
C ASP A 281 12.61 -12.83 17.21
N VAL A 282 11.82 -13.89 17.40
CA VAL A 282 10.38 -13.94 17.13
C VAL A 282 9.63 -14.34 18.40
N ASP A 283 8.70 -13.48 18.85
CA ASP A 283 7.81 -13.79 19.99
C ASP A 283 6.66 -14.72 19.56
N LEU A 284 6.94 -16.02 19.57
CA LEU A 284 5.98 -17.05 19.18
C LEU A 284 4.69 -17.08 20.03
N GLY A 285 4.78 -16.73 21.31
CA GLY A 285 3.62 -16.70 22.19
C GLY A 285 2.68 -15.55 21.82
N GLY A 286 3.26 -14.38 21.58
CA GLY A 286 2.56 -13.20 21.07
C GLY A 286 1.88 -13.43 19.72
N LEU A 287 2.55 -14.11 18.78
CA LEU A 287 1.97 -14.42 17.47
C LEU A 287 0.76 -15.38 17.57
N ARG A 288 0.91 -16.47 18.34
CA ARG A 288 -0.16 -17.48 18.52
C ARG A 288 -1.39 -16.90 19.23
N SER A 289 -1.18 -16.00 20.18
CA SER A 289 -2.26 -15.29 20.87
C SER A 289 -2.90 -14.17 20.05
N GLY A 290 -2.34 -13.82 18.90
CA GLY A 290 -2.85 -12.72 18.06
C GLY A 290 -2.63 -11.35 18.65
N ASN A 291 -1.57 -11.16 19.43
CA ASN A 291 -1.24 -9.86 19.96
C ASN A 291 -0.84 -8.90 18.84
N VAL A 292 -1.70 -7.93 18.55
CA VAL A 292 -1.54 -6.96 17.46
C VAL A 292 -0.22 -6.18 17.58
N GLY A 293 0.19 -5.81 18.79
CA GLY A 293 1.47 -5.10 18.99
C GLY A 293 2.70 -5.96 18.67
N VAL A 294 2.65 -7.26 18.97
CA VAL A 294 3.70 -8.21 18.58
C VAL A 294 3.75 -8.37 17.06
N LEU A 295 2.58 -8.47 16.42
CA LEU A 295 2.47 -8.57 14.97
C LEU A 295 2.98 -7.31 14.25
N CYS A 296 2.64 -6.12 14.74
CA CYS A 296 3.15 -4.85 14.20
C CYS A 296 4.68 -4.78 14.29
N ARG A 297 5.27 -5.12 15.46
CA ARG A 297 6.74 -5.14 15.60
C ARG A 297 7.41 -6.14 14.67
N LEU A 298 6.79 -7.31 14.47
CA LEU A 298 7.30 -8.29 13.53
C LEU A 298 7.25 -7.75 12.09
N PHE A 299 6.12 -7.17 11.69
CA PHE A 299 5.95 -6.54 10.38
C PHE A 299 6.98 -5.44 10.14
N GLU A 300 7.12 -4.49 11.06
CA GLU A 300 8.11 -3.42 10.97
C GLU A 300 9.55 -3.95 10.89
N TRP A 301 9.86 -5.01 11.64
CA TRP A 301 11.16 -5.65 11.58
C TRP A 301 11.44 -6.17 10.17
N PHE A 302 10.46 -6.82 9.51
CA PHE A 302 10.60 -7.24 8.12
C PHE A 302 10.76 -6.08 7.14
N VAL A 303 9.96 -5.02 7.29
CA VAL A 303 10.03 -3.85 6.41
C VAL A 303 11.42 -3.23 6.44
N ARG A 304 12.06 -3.16 7.61
CA ARG A 304 13.45 -2.67 7.76
C ARG A 304 14.51 -3.51 7.04
N HIS A 305 14.18 -4.75 6.68
CA HIS A 305 15.09 -5.65 5.94
C HIS A 305 14.82 -5.68 4.43
N ILE A 306 13.84 -4.90 3.93
CA ILE A 306 13.62 -4.75 2.49
C ILE A 306 14.80 -3.94 1.87
N PRO A 307 15.38 -4.37 0.73
CA PRO A 307 16.44 -3.66 0.04
C PRO A 307 16.04 -2.24 -0.39
N GLN A 308 17.00 -1.32 -0.38
CA GLN A 308 16.82 0.10 -0.74
C GLN A 308 16.21 0.35 -2.13
N HIS A 309 16.49 -0.53 -3.08
CA HIS A 309 16.01 -0.41 -4.46
C HIS A 309 14.55 -0.85 -4.62
N LYS A 310 13.95 -1.46 -3.59
CA LYS A 310 12.53 -1.80 -3.59
C LYS A 310 11.70 -0.73 -2.89
N THR A 311 10.46 -0.62 -3.32
CA THR A 311 9.44 0.26 -2.71
C THR A 311 8.32 -0.63 -2.18
N LEU A 312 8.00 -0.47 -0.90
CA LEU A 312 6.87 -1.13 -0.26
C LEU A 312 5.61 -0.29 -0.52
N VAL A 313 4.57 -0.92 -1.06
CA VAL A 313 3.24 -0.31 -1.24
C VAL A 313 2.26 -1.12 -0.42
N CYS A 314 1.65 -0.50 0.59
CA CYS A 314 0.68 -1.13 1.48
C CYS A 314 -0.68 -0.44 1.31
N VAL A 315 -1.70 -1.22 0.96
CA VAL A 315 -3.07 -0.73 0.77
C VAL A 315 -3.99 -1.33 1.84
N VAL A 316 -4.71 -0.49 2.57
CA VAL A 316 -5.76 -0.89 3.51
C VAL A 316 -7.09 -0.36 2.99
N ASP A 317 -7.87 -1.23 2.37
CA ASP A 317 -9.09 -0.84 1.66
C ASP A 317 -10.33 -0.97 2.56
N GLY A 318 -11.17 0.07 2.61
CA GLY A 318 -12.41 0.11 3.41
C GLY A 318 -12.17 0.11 4.91
N VAL A 319 -11.20 0.90 5.38
CA VAL A 319 -10.70 0.88 6.76
C VAL A 319 -11.76 1.24 7.81
N GLU A 320 -12.79 2.00 7.44
CA GLU A 320 -13.94 2.35 8.28
C GLU A 320 -14.68 1.14 8.83
N ALA A 321 -14.63 0.00 8.13
CA ALA A 321 -15.30 -1.23 8.56
C ALA A 321 -14.79 -1.70 9.95
N TYR A 322 -13.61 -1.27 10.36
CA TYR A 322 -13.02 -1.59 11.66
C TYR A 322 -13.05 -0.42 12.66
N GLU A 323 -13.64 0.73 12.32
CA GLU A 323 -13.90 1.83 13.27
C GLU A 323 -15.09 1.51 14.18
N THR A 324 -14.97 0.41 14.92
CA THR A 324 -15.97 -0.05 15.89
C THR A 324 -15.34 -0.16 17.27
N ALA A 325 -16.12 -0.03 18.34
CA ALA A 325 -15.62 -0.16 19.72
C ALA A 325 -14.87 -1.48 19.98
N LYS A 326 -15.16 -2.54 19.20
CA LYS A 326 -14.47 -3.84 19.27
C LYS A 326 -13.05 -3.77 18.71
N PHE A 327 -12.84 -3.02 17.65
CA PHE A 327 -11.60 -3.07 16.84
C PHE A 327 -10.77 -1.78 16.90
N GLU A 328 -11.35 -0.65 17.31
CA GLU A 328 -10.73 0.68 17.27
C GLU A 328 -9.33 0.72 17.88
N ALA A 329 -9.14 0.17 19.09
CA ALA A 329 -7.85 0.22 19.78
C ALA A 329 -6.75 -0.58 19.05
N ASP A 330 -7.11 -1.67 18.39
CA ASP A 330 -6.17 -2.50 17.64
C ASP A 330 -5.97 -1.97 16.21
N LEU A 331 -7.02 -1.42 15.59
CA LEU A 331 -6.94 -0.71 14.32
C LEU A 331 -5.96 0.44 14.43
N ARG A 332 -6.08 1.24 15.51
CA ARG A 332 -5.19 2.35 15.78
C ARG A 332 -3.73 1.91 15.85
N LYS A 333 -3.42 0.81 16.54
CA LYS A 333 -2.05 0.27 16.61
C LYS A 333 -1.51 -0.14 15.24
N VAL A 334 -2.33 -0.81 14.42
CA VAL A 334 -1.92 -1.22 13.08
C VAL A 334 -1.67 0.00 12.21
N MET A 335 -2.61 0.95 12.17
CA MET A 335 -2.47 2.16 11.35
C MET A 335 -1.30 3.03 11.82
N ASP A 336 -1.12 3.24 13.13
CA ASP A 336 0.03 3.97 13.67
C ASP A 336 1.35 3.30 13.23
N SER A 337 1.46 1.97 13.31
CA SER A 337 2.66 1.24 12.87
C SER A 337 2.94 1.42 11.37
N LEU A 338 1.91 1.33 10.51
CA LEU A 338 2.05 1.55 9.06
C LEU A 338 2.48 2.99 8.74
N LEU A 339 1.83 3.97 9.37
CA LEU A 339 2.13 5.38 9.13
C LEU A 339 3.51 5.77 9.69
N ASP A 340 3.90 5.23 10.85
CA ASP A 340 5.23 5.44 11.41
C ASP A 340 6.33 4.93 10.45
N LEU A 341 6.12 3.78 9.80
CA LEU A 341 7.03 3.30 8.74
C LEU A 341 7.08 4.25 7.53
N ALA A 342 5.94 4.79 7.09
CA ALA A 342 5.90 5.76 6.00
C ALA A 342 6.57 7.09 6.37
N ARG A 343 6.63 7.42 7.66
CA ARG A 343 7.15 8.69 8.18
C ARG A 343 8.59 8.61 8.67
N ASP A 344 9.15 7.41 8.84
CA ASP A 344 10.49 7.19 9.36
C ASP A 344 11.54 7.58 8.30
N PRO A 345 12.27 8.70 8.46
CA PRO A 345 13.27 9.14 7.50
C PRO A 345 14.53 8.27 7.54
N SER A 346 14.70 7.44 8.58
CA SER A 346 15.82 6.51 8.69
C SER A 346 15.57 5.20 7.93
N LEU A 347 14.33 4.97 7.49
CA LEU A 347 13.98 3.80 6.74
C LEU A 347 14.53 3.88 5.31
N VAL A 348 15.27 2.84 4.94
CA VAL A 348 15.99 2.77 3.67
C VAL A 348 15.06 2.53 2.46
N PRO A 349 14.12 1.56 2.49
CA PRO A 349 13.11 1.43 1.43
C PRO A 349 12.08 2.56 1.50
N ALA A 350 11.58 3.00 0.35
CA ALA A 350 10.42 3.89 0.32
C ALA A 350 9.16 3.10 0.69
N VAL A 351 8.34 3.66 1.57
CA VAL A 351 7.09 3.05 2.04
C VAL A 351 5.91 3.94 1.66
N LYS A 352 4.98 3.39 0.89
CA LYS A 352 3.75 4.07 0.45
C LYS A 352 2.57 3.39 1.15
N VAL A 353 1.86 4.14 1.97
CA VAL A 353 0.65 3.66 2.65
C VAL A 353 -0.57 4.33 2.03
N LEU A 354 -1.48 3.53 1.51
CA LEU A 354 -2.76 3.98 0.99
C LEU A 354 -3.87 3.39 1.86
N ALA A 355 -4.78 4.23 2.32
CA ALA A 355 -6.01 3.78 2.95
C ALA A 355 -7.22 4.29 2.16
N THR A 356 -8.28 3.49 2.06
CA THR A 356 -9.54 3.93 1.47
C THR A 356 -10.65 3.88 2.50
N SER A 357 -11.57 4.83 2.42
CA SER A 357 -12.73 4.88 3.28
C SER A 357 -13.96 5.47 2.57
N PRO A 358 -14.81 4.62 1.98
CA PRO A 358 -16.02 5.03 1.28
C PRO A 358 -16.97 5.92 2.09
N GLU A 359 -17.03 5.71 3.40
CA GLU A 359 -17.95 6.42 4.31
C GLU A 359 -17.24 7.57 5.06
N GLY A 360 -15.95 7.77 4.80
CA GLY A 360 -15.09 8.61 5.61
C GLY A 360 -14.72 7.94 6.94
N THR A 361 -13.71 8.50 7.60
CA THR A 361 -13.23 8.00 8.90
C THR A 361 -13.41 9.04 9.98
N VAL A 362 -13.77 8.61 11.19
CA VAL A 362 -13.90 9.53 12.34
C VAL A 362 -12.60 9.63 13.14
N SER A 363 -11.95 8.49 13.37
CA SER A 363 -10.79 8.40 14.27
C SER A 363 -9.44 8.41 13.53
N LEU A 364 -9.43 7.94 12.28
CA LEU A 364 -8.20 7.84 11.49
C LEU A 364 -7.85 9.12 10.72
N ASP A 365 -8.80 10.02 10.52
CA ASP A 365 -8.57 11.25 9.76
C ASP A 365 -7.47 12.11 10.40
N GLU A 366 -7.49 12.25 11.74
CA GLU A 366 -6.42 12.91 12.50
C GLU A 366 -5.06 12.23 12.32
N ALA A 367 -5.05 10.91 12.14
CA ALA A 367 -3.82 10.17 11.94
C ALA A 367 -3.17 10.47 10.59
N PHE A 368 -3.94 10.86 9.55
CA PHE A 368 -3.42 11.20 8.21
C PHE A 368 -3.21 12.71 7.98
N LYS A 369 -3.85 13.58 8.76
CA LYS A 369 -3.84 15.06 8.64
C LYS A 369 -2.52 15.77 9.00
N LYS A 370 -1.38 15.21 8.61
CA LYS A 370 -0.07 15.87 8.82
C LYS A 370 0.25 16.90 7.74
N ASP A 371 -0.33 16.74 6.55
CA ASP A 371 -0.17 17.60 5.36
C ASP A 371 -1.48 17.62 4.57
N ASP A 372 -1.80 18.75 3.92
CA ASP A 372 -3.07 18.97 3.21
C ASP A 372 -3.25 17.98 2.03
N LEU A 373 -2.15 17.39 1.54
CA LEU A 373 -2.13 16.41 0.44
C LEU A 373 -2.19 14.94 0.89
N SER A 374 -2.34 14.68 2.19
CA SER A 374 -2.44 13.31 2.72
C SER A 374 -3.87 12.78 2.74
N VAL A 375 -4.86 13.60 2.41
CA VAL A 375 -6.28 13.23 2.31
C VAL A 375 -6.83 13.65 0.95
N LEU A 376 -7.46 12.72 0.25
CA LEU A 376 -8.17 12.96 -1.01
C LEU A 376 -9.66 12.72 -0.77
N LEU A 377 -10.45 13.78 -0.91
CA LEU A 377 -11.92 13.72 -0.81
C LEU A 377 -12.53 13.55 -2.20
N ILE A 378 -13.29 12.47 -2.39
CA ILE A 378 -13.91 12.16 -3.67
C ILE A 378 -15.07 13.13 -4.00
N GLU A 379 -15.74 13.71 -2.99
CA GLU A 379 -16.80 14.72 -3.18
C GLU A 379 -16.33 15.89 -4.04
N VAL A 380 -15.09 16.35 -3.83
CA VAL A 380 -14.48 17.48 -4.56
C VAL A 380 -14.35 17.16 -6.05
N LEU A 381 -14.24 15.88 -6.41
CA LEU A 381 -14.12 15.45 -7.81
C LEU A 381 -15.44 15.58 -8.57
N LEU A 382 -16.58 15.48 -7.89
CA LEU A 382 -17.91 15.58 -8.51
C LEU A 382 -18.24 17.04 -8.85
N SER A 383 -17.90 17.97 -7.96
CA SER A 383 -18.10 19.40 -8.20
C SER A 383 -17.27 19.93 -9.38
N ARG A 384 -16.10 19.33 -9.63
CA ARG A 384 -15.21 19.73 -10.73
C ARG A 384 -15.59 19.09 -12.07
N GLY A 385 -16.11 17.86 -12.05
CA GLY A 385 -16.55 17.13 -13.24
C GLY A 385 -17.86 17.65 -13.86
N ASP A 386 -18.78 18.18 -13.04
CA ASP A 386 -20.03 18.76 -13.55
C ASP A 386 -19.81 20.10 -14.27
N GLU A 387 -18.80 20.89 -13.86
CA GLU A 387 -18.45 22.12 -14.57
C GLU A 387 -17.69 21.86 -15.88
N GLU A 388 -16.76 20.90 -15.92
CA GLU A 388 -16.07 20.52 -17.17
C GLU A 388 -17.02 19.85 -18.18
N SER A 389 -17.98 19.04 -17.72
CA SER A 389 -18.99 18.41 -18.58
C SER A 389 -19.97 19.43 -19.19
N MET A 390 -20.30 20.52 -18.47
CA MET A 390 -21.08 21.62 -19.04
C MET A 390 -20.28 22.46 -20.05
N LEU A 391 -18.99 22.69 -19.80
CA LEU A 391 -18.13 23.45 -20.71
C LEU A 391 -17.84 22.69 -22.01
N GLU A 392 -17.74 21.36 -21.99
CA GLU A 392 -17.59 20.55 -23.22
C GLU A 392 -18.87 20.48 -24.07
N LEU A 393 -20.04 20.77 -23.49
CA LEU A 393 -21.32 20.83 -24.20
C LEU A 393 -21.59 22.20 -24.81
N GLU A 394 -21.07 23.28 -24.24
CA GLU A 394 -21.18 24.64 -24.80
C GLU A 394 -20.25 24.85 -26.00
N ASP A 395 -19.11 24.17 -26.07
CA ASP A 395 -18.19 24.22 -27.23
C ASP A 395 -18.66 23.35 -28.43
N LYS A 396 -19.80 22.67 -28.29
CA LYS A 396 -20.40 21.79 -29.33
C LYS A 396 -21.83 22.19 -29.72
N LEU A 397 -22.32 23.34 -29.27
CA LEU A 397 -23.57 24.00 -29.72
C LEU A 397 -23.26 25.31 -30.44
#